data_AF-A0ABD3RNZ1-F1
#
_entry.id   AF-A0ABD3RNZ1-F1
#
_cell.length_a   1.000
_cell.length_b   1.000
_cell.length_c   1.000
_cell.angle_alpha   90.00
_cell.angle_beta   90.00
_cell.angle_gamma   90.00
#
_symmetry.space_group_name_H-M   'P 1'
#
loop_
_entity.id
_entity.type
_entity.pdbx_description
1 polymer ?
#
loop_
_entity_poly.entity_id
_entity_poly.type
_entity_poly.pdbx_seq_one_letter_code
_entity_poly.pdbx_strand_id
1 'polypeptide(L)'
;MKELVTIQVGSYANYIGSHFWNFQDELLGLADSTESDEIFRNNNINMDVIYRSGETQQGIPTYTPRLLSIGFQGSLGSVSSRGTLYGEVPTAPVETLTWTGSITTHASEPLKKNLFLQSLCLEENESTSRGCDSSNADSQSEVQDKDIVDSLENEVEHWTDFSKVHYHPKSLYEFSGLWTDIENFNDYGIGRDSFSGSPHGEEIKERLRFFLEECDLIQGIQFIVDDSGGFSGVAGEFLENIADEYTNIPVLLYSVRSPASSLDSKSRKQTISRNLHDAVSFSRLSTFSKLIVPVGLPSLGEMKVGCLGISV
;
A
#
# COMPACT_ATOMS: atom_id res chain seq x y z
N MET A 1 -9.15 1.25 21.89
CA MET A 1 -9.27 -0.18 21.54
C MET A 1 -7.85 -0.73 21.65
N LYS A 2 -7.34 -1.65 20.81
CA LYS A 2 -5.87 -1.89 20.73
C LYS A 2 -5.46 -1.68 19.28
N GLU A 3 -5.46 -0.43 18.84
CA GLU A 3 -5.31 -0.08 17.43
C GLU A 3 -3.87 -0.20 16.92
N LEU A 4 -3.72 -0.49 15.63
CA LEU A 4 -2.46 -0.50 14.89
C LEU A 4 -2.62 0.35 13.63
N VAL A 5 -1.56 1.04 13.25
CA VAL A 5 -1.47 1.76 11.96
C VAL A 5 -0.45 1.05 11.09
N THR A 6 -0.83 0.78 9.84
CA THR A 6 0.04 0.13 8.86
C THR A 6 0.60 1.17 7.90
N ILE A 7 1.90 1.11 7.65
CA ILE A 7 2.61 1.97 6.70
C ILE A 7 3.26 1.06 5.66
N GLN A 8 3.07 1.37 4.38
CA GLN A 8 3.68 0.67 3.25
C GLN A 8 4.53 1.66 2.47
N VAL A 9 5.81 1.35 2.27
CA VAL A 9 6.74 2.25 1.57
C VAL A 9 7.44 1.50 0.44
N GLY A 10 7.13 1.93 -0.78
CA GLY A 10 7.73 1.42 -2.01
C GLY A 10 6.81 0.48 -2.79
N SER A 11 7.11 0.34 -4.09
CA SER A 11 6.25 -0.38 -5.02
C SER A 11 6.01 -1.83 -4.59
N TYR A 12 7.07 -2.59 -4.26
CA TYR A 12 6.92 -3.99 -3.89
C TYR A 12 6.19 -4.17 -2.54
N ALA A 13 6.40 -3.25 -1.59
CA ALA A 13 5.66 -3.22 -0.33
C ALA A 13 4.15 -3.00 -0.57
N ASN A 14 3.77 -2.16 -1.54
CA ASN A 14 2.38 -1.93 -1.88
C ASN A 14 1.71 -3.14 -2.54
N TYR A 15 2.43 -3.90 -3.37
CA TYR A 15 1.96 -5.19 -3.90
C TYR A 15 1.70 -6.21 -2.80
N ILE A 16 2.64 -6.38 -1.86
CA ILE A 16 2.43 -7.26 -0.70
C ILE A 16 1.26 -6.74 0.15
N GLY A 17 1.17 -5.42 0.27
CA GLY A 17 0.11 -4.72 0.95
C GLY A 17 -1.28 -5.03 0.42
N SER A 18 -1.49 -4.95 -0.89
CA SER A 18 -2.81 -5.24 -1.49
C SER A 18 -3.25 -6.67 -1.22
N HIS A 19 -2.35 -7.64 -1.37
CA HIS A 19 -2.64 -9.02 -1.00
C HIS A 19 -2.95 -9.18 0.49
N PHE A 20 -2.15 -8.55 1.37
CA PHE A 20 -2.41 -8.59 2.82
C PHE A 20 -3.82 -8.11 3.16
N TRP A 21 -4.23 -6.97 2.60
CA TRP A 21 -5.56 -6.40 2.86
C TRP A 21 -6.69 -7.23 2.25
N ASN A 22 -6.49 -7.79 1.05
CA ASN A 22 -7.46 -8.73 0.49
C ASN A 22 -7.65 -9.94 1.39
N PHE A 23 -6.57 -10.51 1.94
CA PHE A 23 -6.69 -11.62 2.89
C PHE A 23 -7.46 -11.21 4.15
N GLN A 24 -7.28 -9.98 4.66
CA GLN A 24 -8.05 -9.50 5.82
C GLN A 24 -9.54 -9.34 5.47
N ASP A 25 -9.86 -8.84 4.29
CA ASP A 25 -11.23 -8.66 3.80
C ASP A 25 -11.95 -10.01 3.60
N GLU A 26 -11.28 -10.99 3.00
CA GLU A 26 -11.81 -12.36 2.86
C GLU A 26 -12.06 -13.01 4.23
N LEU A 27 -11.16 -12.84 5.19
CA LEU A 27 -11.35 -13.36 6.55
C LEU A 27 -12.56 -12.71 7.23
N LEU A 28 -12.82 -11.42 6.99
CA LEU A 28 -13.99 -10.73 7.50
C LEU A 28 -15.28 -11.30 6.87
N GLY A 29 -15.31 -11.47 5.54
CA GLY A 29 -16.46 -12.05 4.84
C GLY A 29 -16.76 -13.49 5.28
N LEU A 30 -15.72 -14.30 5.51
CA LEU A 30 -15.88 -15.66 6.04
C LEU A 30 -16.41 -15.66 7.47
N ALA A 31 -15.98 -14.73 8.32
CA ALA A 31 -16.47 -14.61 9.69
C ALA A 31 -17.97 -14.22 9.75
N ASP A 32 -18.43 -13.37 8.83
CA ASP A 32 -19.81 -12.89 8.78
C ASP A 32 -20.79 -13.89 8.13
N SER A 33 -20.31 -14.71 7.18
CA SER A 33 -21.17 -15.67 6.47
C SER A 33 -21.73 -16.75 7.42
N THR A 34 -23.03 -17.07 7.28
CA THR A 34 -23.72 -18.09 8.10
C THR A 34 -23.45 -19.53 7.64
N GLU A 35 -22.79 -19.71 6.50
CA GLU A 35 -22.41 -21.01 5.91
C GLU A 35 -20.94 -21.39 6.12
N SER A 36 -20.09 -20.49 6.62
CA SER A 36 -18.68 -20.76 6.92
C SER A 36 -18.46 -21.73 8.10
N ASP A 37 -17.29 -22.37 8.10
CA ASP A 37 -16.84 -23.21 9.21
C ASP A 37 -16.78 -22.44 10.54
N GLU A 38 -17.18 -23.09 11.63
CA GLU A 38 -17.19 -22.52 12.98
C GLU A 38 -15.80 -22.00 13.42
N ILE A 39 -14.71 -22.50 12.81
CA ILE A 39 -13.33 -22.04 13.08
C ILE A 39 -13.18 -20.55 12.77
N PHE A 40 -13.76 -20.07 11.67
CA PHE A 40 -13.66 -18.67 11.28
C PHE A 40 -14.57 -17.76 12.12
N ARG A 41 -15.70 -18.27 12.60
CA ARG A 41 -16.60 -17.54 13.52
C ARG A 41 -16.09 -17.49 14.95
N ASN A 42 -15.42 -18.53 15.40
CA ASN A 42 -14.84 -18.63 16.75
C ASN A 42 -13.49 -17.93 16.87
N ASN A 43 -12.95 -17.42 15.77
CA ASN A 43 -11.78 -16.58 15.81
C ASN A 43 -12.17 -15.25 16.47
N ASN A 44 -11.68 -15.02 17.69
CA ASN A 44 -11.74 -13.74 18.41
C ASN A 44 -10.86 -12.67 17.73
N ILE A 45 -10.80 -12.66 16.40
CA ILE A 45 -10.01 -11.72 15.61
C ILE A 45 -10.84 -10.44 15.51
N ASN A 46 -10.44 -9.44 16.28
CA ASN A 46 -11.03 -8.11 16.16
C ASN A 46 -10.33 -7.36 15.02
N MET A 47 -11.05 -7.18 13.89
CA MET A 47 -10.54 -6.46 12.72
C MET A 47 -10.50 -4.94 12.92
N ASP A 48 -11.26 -4.40 13.87
CA ASP A 48 -11.24 -2.97 14.24
C ASP A 48 -9.86 -2.53 14.77
N VAL A 49 -8.95 -3.48 15.04
CA VAL A 49 -7.55 -3.20 15.37
C VAL A 49 -6.81 -2.54 14.21
N ILE A 50 -7.04 -3.01 12.98
CA ILE A 50 -6.36 -2.51 11.77
C ILE A 50 -7.30 -1.75 10.83
N TYR A 51 -8.62 -1.89 10.98
CA TYR A 51 -9.63 -1.13 10.26
C TYR A 51 -10.28 -0.05 11.12
N ARG A 52 -10.69 1.03 10.47
CA ARG A 52 -11.46 2.14 11.05
C ARG A 52 -12.85 2.21 10.43
N SER A 53 -13.82 2.49 11.29
CA SER A 53 -15.16 2.92 10.89
C SER A 53 -15.17 4.44 10.76
N GLY A 54 -15.59 4.95 9.61
CA GLY A 54 -15.77 6.38 9.37
C GLY A 54 -17.04 6.64 8.58
N GLU A 55 -17.29 7.89 8.22
CA GLU A 55 -18.43 8.27 7.38
C GLU A 55 -17.95 9.10 6.19
N THR A 56 -18.56 8.89 5.02
CA THR A 56 -18.35 9.78 3.87
C THR A 56 -19.04 11.12 4.10
N GLN A 57 -18.75 12.11 3.25
CA GLN A 57 -19.48 13.40 3.25
C GLN A 57 -21.00 13.24 3.00
N GLN A 58 -21.42 12.09 2.45
CA GLN A 58 -22.82 11.76 2.22
C GLN A 58 -23.46 11.02 3.41
N GLY A 59 -22.73 10.81 4.50
CA GLY A 59 -23.19 10.07 5.68
C GLY A 59 -23.21 8.55 5.50
N ILE A 60 -22.54 8.02 4.47
CA ILE A 60 -22.45 6.58 4.24
C ILE A 60 -21.36 6.03 5.17
N PRO A 61 -21.65 5.01 6.00
CA PRO A 61 -20.64 4.38 6.83
C PRO A 61 -19.59 3.72 5.94
N THR A 62 -18.33 3.88 6.31
CA THR A 62 -17.15 3.36 5.60
C THR A 62 -16.34 2.53 6.57
N TYR A 63 -15.84 1.41 6.08
CA TYR A 63 -14.92 0.56 6.83
C TYR A 63 -13.64 0.44 6.02
N THR A 64 -12.59 1.13 6.46
CA THR A 64 -11.35 1.30 5.68
C THR A 64 -10.14 0.94 6.53
N PRO A 65 -9.05 0.43 5.94
CA PRO A 65 -7.85 0.09 6.69
C PRO A 65 -7.17 1.37 7.22
N ARG A 66 -6.58 1.30 8.41
CA ARG A 66 -5.66 2.32 8.96
C ARG A 66 -4.30 2.21 8.27
N LEU A 67 -4.29 2.54 6.99
CA LEU A 67 -3.16 2.37 6.09
C LEU A 67 -2.63 3.73 5.63
N LEU A 68 -1.30 3.87 5.56
CA LEU A 68 -0.60 4.85 4.75
C LEU A 68 0.33 4.14 3.76
N SER A 69 -0.03 4.17 2.47
CA SER A 69 0.72 3.60 1.36
C SER A 69 1.44 4.70 0.58
N ILE A 70 2.74 4.54 0.41
CA ILE A 70 3.64 5.48 -0.26
C ILE A 70 4.23 4.77 -1.47
N GLY A 71 3.87 5.21 -2.67
CA GLY A 71 4.35 4.65 -3.93
C GLY A 71 4.80 5.74 -4.89
N PHE A 72 5.32 5.37 -6.06
CA PHE A 72 5.62 6.37 -7.10
C PHE A 72 4.34 7.02 -7.62
N GLN A 73 4.46 8.25 -8.10
CA GLN A 73 3.41 8.85 -8.91
C GLN A 73 3.11 8.00 -10.15
N GLY A 74 1.83 7.75 -10.41
CA GLY A 74 1.36 6.85 -11.46
C GLY A 74 1.29 5.38 -11.04
N SER A 75 1.65 5.02 -9.79
CA SER A 75 1.56 3.62 -9.32
C SER A 75 0.15 3.15 -9.00
N LEU A 76 -0.83 4.06 -8.95
CA LEU A 76 -2.23 3.78 -8.61
C LEU A 76 -3.09 3.29 -9.79
N GLY A 77 -2.56 3.33 -11.02
CA GLY A 77 -3.24 2.83 -12.20
C GLY A 77 -4.65 3.42 -12.40
N SER A 78 -5.66 2.55 -12.36
CA SER A 78 -7.08 2.92 -12.53
C SER A 78 -7.74 3.52 -11.28
N VAL A 79 -7.05 3.51 -10.12
CA VAL A 79 -7.58 4.02 -8.85
C VAL A 79 -7.20 5.49 -8.66
N SER A 80 -8.17 6.31 -8.27
CA SER A 80 -7.94 7.71 -7.95
C SER A 80 -7.13 7.86 -6.66
N SER A 81 -6.30 8.90 -6.57
CA SER A 81 -5.51 9.22 -5.35
C SER A 81 -6.37 9.48 -4.12
N ARG A 82 -7.66 9.78 -4.29
CA ARG A 82 -8.64 9.94 -3.21
C ARG A 82 -9.37 8.65 -2.83
N GLY A 83 -9.00 7.52 -3.43
CA GLY A 83 -9.70 6.26 -3.32
C GLY A 83 -11.00 6.23 -4.14
N THR A 84 -11.79 5.18 -3.95
CA THR A 84 -13.04 4.92 -4.68
C THR A 84 -14.30 5.38 -3.92
N LEU A 85 -14.22 5.53 -2.59
CA LEU A 85 -15.37 5.87 -1.73
C LEU A 85 -15.75 7.34 -1.75
N TYR A 86 -14.78 8.23 -1.98
CA TYR A 86 -15.00 9.66 -1.93
C TYR A 86 -15.09 10.13 -3.38
N GLY A 87 -16.32 10.41 -3.83
CA GLY A 87 -16.57 10.87 -5.19
C GLY A 87 -15.63 12.00 -5.58
N GLU A 88 -15.23 12.01 -6.85
CA GLU A 88 -14.44 13.12 -7.40
C GLU A 88 -15.26 14.40 -7.26
N VAL A 89 -14.98 15.17 -6.22
CA VAL A 89 -15.30 16.59 -6.27
C VAL A 89 -14.44 17.10 -7.41
N PRO A 90 -15.02 17.62 -8.51
CA PRO A 90 -14.24 18.21 -9.58
C PRO A 90 -13.31 19.21 -8.89
N THR A 91 -12.00 19.03 -9.04
CA THR A 91 -11.06 20.05 -8.60
C THR A 91 -11.50 21.31 -9.32
N ALA A 92 -12.18 22.22 -8.59
CA ALA A 92 -12.54 23.50 -9.16
C ALA A 92 -11.24 24.05 -9.73
N PRO A 93 -11.21 24.45 -11.02
CA PRO A 93 -9.97 24.89 -11.63
C PRO A 93 -9.41 25.94 -10.70
N VAL A 94 -8.23 25.66 -10.14
CA VAL A 94 -7.54 26.63 -9.32
C VAL A 94 -7.14 27.71 -10.32
N GLU A 95 -8.00 28.71 -10.48
CA GLU A 95 -7.68 29.93 -11.21
C GLU A 95 -6.57 30.62 -10.40
N THR A 96 -5.34 30.16 -10.56
CA THR A 96 -4.17 30.92 -10.17
C THR A 96 -4.14 32.14 -11.09
N LEU A 97 -4.73 33.23 -10.60
CA LEU A 97 -4.80 34.57 -11.23
C LEU A 97 -3.43 35.20 -11.55
N THR A 98 -2.34 34.45 -11.43
CA THR A 98 -0.97 34.88 -11.68
C THR A 98 -0.52 34.69 -13.13
N TRP A 99 -1.26 33.91 -13.95
CA TRP A 99 -0.96 33.71 -15.37
C TRP A 99 -2.03 34.36 -16.26
N THR A 100 -1.63 35.32 -17.10
CA THR A 100 -2.51 36.06 -18.03
C THR A 100 -2.50 35.49 -19.46
N GLY A 101 -1.94 34.29 -19.65
CA GLY A 101 -1.86 33.61 -20.95
C GLY A 101 -3.00 32.61 -21.16
N SER A 102 -3.23 32.19 -22.40
CA SER A 102 -4.18 31.14 -22.73
C SER A 102 -3.70 29.80 -22.16
N ILE A 103 -4.43 29.25 -21.18
CA ILE A 103 -4.15 27.94 -20.60
C ILE A 103 -4.94 26.90 -21.41
N THR A 104 -4.23 25.96 -22.04
CA THR A 104 -4.82 24.77 -22.64
C THR A 104 -4.62 23.59 -21.70
N THR A 105 -5.71 23.11 -21.09
CA THR A 105 -5.69 21.95 -20.21
C THR A 105 -5.82 20.68 -21.04
N HIS A 106 -4.82 19.81 -20.98
CA HIS A 106 -4.90 18.47 -21.55
C HIS A 106 -5.13 17.47 -20.41
N ALA A 107 -6.20 16.70 -20.50
CA ALA A 107 -6.50 15.60 -19.57
C ALA A 107 -6.42 14.28 -20.35
N SER A 108 -5.73 13.29 -19.80
CA SER A 108 -5.72 11.92 -20.32
C SER A 108 -6.97 11.18 -19.90
N GLU A 109 -7.42 10.23 -20.71
CA GLU A 109 -8.51 9.33 -20.32
C GLU A 109 -8.08 8.44 -19.14
N PRO A 110 -8.99 8.16 -18.18
CA PRO A 110 -8.70 7.25 -17.08
C PRO A 110 -8.29 5.85 -17.57
N LEU A 111 -7.32 5.24 -16.91
CA LEU A 111 -6.91 3.87 -17.21
C LEU A 111 -8.07 2.89 -17.00
N LYS A 112 -8.23 1.96 -17.95
CA LYS A 112 -9.29 0.96 -17.89
C LYS A 112 -9.00 -0.04 -16.78
N LYS A 113 -9.99 -0.31 -15.93
CA LYS A 113 -9.94 -1.37 -14.91
C LYS A 113 -9.75 -2.74 -15.57
N ASN A 114 -8.97 -3.63 -14.95
CA ASN A 114 -8.85 -5.03 -15.38
C ASN A 114 -10.17 -5.81 -15.17
N LEU A 115 -10.23 -7.07 -15.60
CA LEU A 115 -11.45 -7.88 -15.46
C LEU A 115 -11.83 -8.12 -13.99
N PHE A 116 -10.84 -8.29 -13.11
CA PHE A 116 -11.04 -8.47 -11.68
C PHE A 116 -11.71 -7.26 -11.02
N LEU A 117 -11.19 -6.05 -11.24
CA LEU A 117 -11.77 -4.83 -10.68
C LEU A 117 -13.15 -4.53 -11.30
N GLN A 118 -13.39 -4.94 -12.55
CA GLN A 118 -14.72 -4.84 -13.16
C GLN A 118 -15.72 -5.79 -12.49
N SER A 119 -15.33 -7.05 -12.19
CA SER A 119 -16.22 -7.99 -11.49
C SER A 119 -16.58 -7.49 -10.09
N LEU A 120 -15.60 -6.97 -9.34
CA LEU A 120 -15.86 -6.36 -8.02
C LEU A 120 -16.85 -5.19 -8.09
N CYS A 121 -16.72 -4.31 -9.10
CA CYS A 121 -17.66 -3.21 -9.30
C CYS A 121 -19.08 -3.69 -9.60
N LEU A 122 -19.23 -4.81 -10.31
CA LEU A 122 -20.55 -5.40 -10.61
C LEU A 122 -21.18 -5.97 -9.33
N GLU A 123 -20.41 -6.73 -8.54
CA GLU A 123 -20.87 -7.31 -7.28
C GLU A 123 -21.34 -6.24 -6.27
N GLU A 124 -20.60 -5.13 -6.14
CA GLU A 124 -20.99 -4.01 -5.27
C GLU A 124 -22.31 -3.35 -5.71
N ASN A 125 -22.48 -3.15 -7.01
CA ASN A 125 -23.71 -2.58 -7.56
C ASN A 125 -24.92 -3.51 -7.37
N GLU A 126 -24.72 -4.82 -7.49
CA GLU A 126 -25.76 -5.81 -7.16
C GLU A 126 -26.11 -5.79 -5.67
N SER A 127 -25.12 -5.71 -4.79
CA SER A 127 -25.36 -5.63 -3.33
C SER A 127 -26.15 -4.38 -2.94
N THR A 128 -25.91 -3.26 -3.62
CA THR A 128 -26.59 -1.97 -3.39
C THR A 128 -27.99 -1.93 -4.01
N SER A 129 -28.20 -2.62 -5.15
CA SER A 129 -29.48 -2.64 -5.88
C SER A 129 -30.50 -3.68 -5.38
N ARG A 130 -30.10 -4.62 -4.51
CA ARG A 130 -31.02 -5.55 -3.80
C ARG A 130 -32.07 -4.84 -2.90
N GLY A 131 -32.04 -3.52 -2.79
CA GLY A 131 -33.04 -2.69 -2.10
C GLY A 131 -34.19 -2.13 -2.96
N CYS A 132 -34.17 -2.28 -4.30
CA CYS A 132 -35.24 -1.77 -5.18
C CYS A 132 -35.62 -2.80 -6.25
N ASP A 133 -36.90 -3.15 -6.32
CA ASP A 133 -37.44 -4.24 -7.15
C ASP A 133 -37.25 -4.09 -8.67
N SER A 134 -36.75 -5.18 -9.26
CA SER A 134 -37.09 -5.83 -10.53
C SER A 134 -36.92 -5.12 -11.89
N SER A 135 -36.48 -5.95 -12.85
CA SER A 135 -36.60 -5.86 -14.31
C SER A 135 -35.54 -5.06 -15.07
N ASN A 136 -34.43 -5.73 -15.41
CA ASN A 136 -34.10 -6.08 -16.80
C ASN A 136 -32.85 -6.97 -16.81
N ALA A 137 -33.07 -8.27 -17.01
CA ALA A 137 -32.01 -9.23 -17.29
C ALA A 137 -31.55 -9.05 -18.75
N ASP A 138 -30.66 -8.09 -18.97
CA ASP A 138 -29.86 -8.06 -20.18
C ASP A 138 -28.55 -8.81 -19.91
N SER A 139 -28.41 -9.90 -20.65
CA SER A 139 -27.23 -10.76 -20.82
C SER A 139 -25.89 -10.12 -20.43
N GLN A 140 -25.49 -10.26 -19.18
CA GLN A 140 -24.12 -10.06 -18.76
C GLN A 140 -23.41 -11.41 -18.91
N SER A 141 -22.38 -11.45 -19.75
CA SER A 141 -21.48 -12.60 -19.85
C SER A 141 -21.00 -12.95 -18.44
N GLU A 142 -21.34 -14.13 -17.93
CA GLU A 142 -20.72 -14.68 -16.72
C GLU A 142 -19.21 -14.66 -16.94
N VAL A 143 -18.53 -13.69 -16.33
CA VAL A 143 -17.07 -13.63 -16.34
C VAL A 143 -16.62 -14.86 -15.57
N GLN A 144 -15.95 -15.80 -16.25
CA GLN A 144 -15.53 -17.04 -15.60
C GLN A 144 -14.33 -16.74 -14.71
N ASP A 145 -14.24 -17.40 -13.55
CA ASP A 145 -13.11 -17.27 -12.62
C ASP A 145 -11.75 -17.49 -13.33
N LYS A 146 -11.73 -18.34 -14.35
CA LYS A 146 -10.54 -18.61 -15.16
C LYS A 146 -10.06 -17.38 -15.93
N ASP A 147 -10.98 -16.58 -16.48
CA ASP A 147 -10.66 -15.38 -17.25
C ASP A 147 -10.15 -14.27 -16.31
N ILE A 148 -10.67 -14.22 -15.08
CA ILE A 148 -10.18 -13.31 -14.03
C ILE A 148 -8.75 -13.67 -13.63
N VAL A 149 -8.48 -14.96 -13.37
CA VAL A 149 -7.14 -15.44 -13.01
C VAL A 149 -6.15 -15.16 -14.15
N ASP A 150 -6.52 -15.42 -15.40
CA ASP A 150 -5.67 -15.15 -16.56
C ASP A 150 -5.35 -13.66 -16.72
N SER A 151 -6.33 -12.77 -16.50
CA SER A 151 -6.13 -11.32 -16.47
C SER A 151 -5.20 -10.90 -15.34
N LEU A 152 -5.34 -11.48 -14.14
CA LEU A 152 -4.46 -11.18 -13.00
C LEU A 152 -3.02 -11.68 -13.17
N GLU A 153 -2.82 -12.77 -13.93
CA GLU A 153 -1.47 -13.31 -14.20
C GLU A 153 -0.74 -12.53 -15.30
N ASN A 154 -1.45 -12.02 -16.31
CA ASN A 154 -0.84 -11.50 -17.53
C ASN A 154 -1.03 -9.99 -17.79
N GLU A 155 -2.06 -9.35 -17.24
CA GLU A 155 -2.44 -7.97 -17.58
C GLU A 155 -2.14 -6.95 -16.46
N VAL A 156 -1.61 -7.38 -15.31
CA VAL A 156 -1.42 -6.50 -14.15
C VAL A 156 -0.14 -5.65 -14.29
N GLU A 157 -0.32 -4.34 -14.26
CA GLU A 157 0.76 -3.35 -14.28
C GLU A 157 0.91 -2.62 -12.94
N HIS A 158 -0.19 -2.48 -12.19
CA HIS A 158 -0.24 -1.72 -10.95
C HIS A 158 -0.67 -2.58 -9.74
N TRP A 159 -0.15 -2.26 -8.56
CA TRP A 159 -0.47 -2.99 -7.33
C TRP A 159 -1.93 -2.87 -6.92
N THR A 160 -2.58 -1.78 -7.34
CA THR A 160 -4.01 -1.50 -7.16
C THR A 160 -4.91 -2.43 -7.97
N ASP A 161 -4.40 -3.05 -9.03
CA ASP A 161 -5.16 -3.97 -9.88
C ASP A 161 -5.51 -5.27 -9.15
N PHE A 162 -4.78 -5.57 -8.07
CA PHE A 162 -5.11 -6.65 -7.13
C PHE A 162 -6.03 -6.17 -6.00
N SER A 163 -6.21 -4.87 -5.77
CA SER A 163 -6.80 -4.36 -4.54
C SER A 163 -8.33 -4.48 -4.53
N LYS A 164 -8.85 -5.31 -3.63
CA LYS A 164 -10.29 -5.38 -3.32
C LYS A 164 -10.73 -4.29 -2.34
N VAL A 165 -9.83 -3.91 -1.44
CA VAL A 165 -10.14 -3.02 -0.32
C VAL A 165 -10.23 -1.56 -0.75
N HIS A 166 -11.19 -0.86 -0.14
CA HIS A 166 -11.37 0.58 -0.29
C HIS A 166 -10.42 1.36 0.61
N TYR A 167 -9.78 2.39 0.06
CA TYR A 167 -8.84 3.24 0.80
C TYR A 167 -9.44 4.58 1.20
N HIS A 168 -8.99 5.09 2.35
CA HIS A 168 -9.28 6.45 2.76
C HIS A 168 -8.47 7.46 1.90
N PRO A 169 -8.95 8.70 1.63
CA PRO A 169 -8.23 9.68 0.81
C PRO A 169 -6.86 10.08 1.37
N LYS A 170 -6.66 9.89 2.68
CA LYS A 170 -5.37 10.11 3.34
C LYS A 170 -4.49 8.86 3.38
N SER A 171 -4.96 7.71 2.91
CA SER A 171 -4.19 6.47 2.89
C SER A 171 -3.20 6.39 1.75
N LEU A 172 -3.52 6.97 0.59
CA LEU A 172 -2.68 6.85 -0.59
C LEU A 172 -1.81 8.10 -0.75
N TYR A 173 -0.51 7.90 -0.92
CA TYR A 173 0.43 8.96 -1.25
C TYR A 173 1.27 8.61 -2.48
N GLU A 174 1.17 9.46 -3.48
CA GLU A 174 1.99 9.41 -4.69
C GLU A 174 3.23 10.28 -4.51
N PHE A 175 4.36 9.63 -4.29
CA PHE A 175 5.66 10.25 -4.19
C PHE A 175 6.14 10.66 -5.59
N SER A 176 6.14 11.96 -5.84
CA SER A 176 6.63 12.55 -7.08
C SER A 176 8.05 13.11 -6.89
N GLY A 177 8.80 13.21 -7.99
CA GLY A 177 10.12 13.84 -7.96
C GLY A 177 10.67 14.06 -9.37
N LEU A 178 11.89 14.58 -9.46
CA LEU A 178 12.54 14.96 -10.73
C LEU A 178 13.08 13.76 -11.52
N TRP A 179 12.83 12.54 -11.05
CA TRP A 179 13.27 11.30 -11.71
C TRP A 179 12.38 11.05 -12.93
N THR A 180 13.01 10.98 -14.10
CA THR A 180 12.32 10.63 -15.36
C THR A 180 11.89 9.16 -15.39
N ASP A 181 12.60 8.28 -14.64
CA ASP A 181 12.39 6.83 -14.61
C ASP A 181 12.64 6.26 -13.20
N ILE A 182 11.97 5.14 -12.88
CA ILE A 182 12.15 4.35 -11.63
C ILE A 182 13.61 3.96 -11.44
N GLU A 183 14.34 3.70 -12.53
CA GLU A 183 15.74 3.27 -12.49
C GLU A 183 16.71 4.33 -11.92
N ASN A 184 16.32 5.61 -11.92
CA ASN A 184 17.11 6.68 -11.34
C ASN A 184 16.93 6.79 -9.82
N PHE A 185 15.87 6.19 -9.25
CA PHE A 185 15.59 6.18 -7.82
C PHE A 185 16.07 4.89 -7.16
N ASN A 186 17.34 4.56 -7.35
CA ASN A 186 17.93 3.29 -6.90
C ASN A 186 18.95 3.42 -5.75
N ASP A 187 19.27 4.65 -5.33
CA ASP A 187 20.24 4.90 -4.27
C ASP A 187 19.55 5.37 -2.97
N TYR A 188 20.01 4.85 -1.83
CA TYR A 188 19.55 5.27 -0.50
C TYR A 188 19.64 6.79 -0.30
N GLY A 189 20.76 7.40 -0.72
CA GLY A 189 21.01 8.83 -0.55
C GLY A 189 19.99 9.70 -1.28
N ILE A 190 19.64 9.34 -2.51
CA ILE A 190 18.62 10.05 -3.31
C ILE A 190 17.30 10.01 -2.56
N GLY A 191 16.87 8.83 -2.10
CA GLY A 191 15.63 8.69 -1.35
C GLY A 191 15.56 9.53 -0.08
N ARG A 192 16.63 9.51 0.72
CA ARG A 192 16.72 10.33 1.95
C ARG A 192 16.63 11.82 1.63
N ASP A 193 17.44 12.30 0.69
CA ASP A 193 17.51 13.72 0.34
C ASP A 193 16.20 14.22 -0.30
N SER A 194 15.41 13.32 -0.91
CA SER A 194 14.08 13.61 -1.46
C SER A 194 13.00 13.79 -0.39
N PHE A 195 13.17 13.18 0.78
CA PHE A 195 12.20 13.22 1.87
C PHE A 195 12.59 14.27 2.93
N SER A 196 13.88 14.36 3.27
CA SER A 196 14.42 15.23 4.31
C SER A 196 14.14 16.71 3.99
N GLY A 197 13.28 17.34 4.80
CA GLY A 197 12.94 18.77 4.67
C GLY A 197 12.14 19.11 3.40
N SER A 198 11.60 18.11 2.70
CA SER A 198 10.79 18.30 1.51
C SER A 198 9.30 18.46 1.87
N PRO A 199 8.50 19.14 1.03
CA PRO A 199 7.05 19.20 1.23
C PRO A 199 6.42 17.80 1.25
N HIS A 200 7.00 16.82 0.55
CA HIS A 200 6.55 15.43 0.58
C HIS A 200 6.65 14.83 1.98
N GLY A 201 7.77 15.05 2.67
CA GLY A 201 7.96 14.57 4.04
C GLY A 201 6.92 15.13 5.02
N GLU A 202 6.64 16.43 4.94
CA GLU A 202 5.62 17.07 5.79
C GLU A 202 4.22 16.53 5.50
N GLU A 203 3.86 16.34 4.23
CA GLU A 203 2.55 15.83 3.83
C GLU A 203 2.33 14.37 4.26
N ILE A 204 3.37 13.54 4.19
CA ILE A 204 3.35 12.15 4.65
C ILE A 204 3.18 12.09 6.17
N LYS A 205 3.91 12.93 6.91
CA LYS A 205 3.77 13.03 8.37
C LYS A 205 2.37 13.47 8.79
N GLU A 206 1.78 14.45 8.10
CA GLU A 206 0.41 14.90 8.38
C GLU A 206 -0.64 13.81 8.11
N ARG A 207 -0.45 12.99 7.06
CA ARG A 207 -1.31 11.82 6.82
C ARG A 207 -1.18 10.77 7.93
N LEU A 208 0.04 10.49 8.40
CA LEU A 208 0.25 9.59 9.53
C LEU A 208 -0.41 10.13 10.81
N ARG A 209 -0.21 11.42 11.10
CA ARG A 209 -0.80 12.10 12.27
C ARG A 209 -2.32 11.92 12.29
N PHE A 210 -2.98 12.09 11.15
CA PHE A 210 -4.43 11.85 11.04
C PHE A 210 -4.85 10.46 11.55
N PHE A 211 -4.17 9.39 11.15
CA PHE A 211 -4.52 8.04 11.60
C PHE A 211 -4.16 7.78 13.06
N LEU A 212 -3.08 8.38 13.55
CA LEU A 212 -2.65 8.23 14.94
C LEU A 212 -3.56 8.99 15.91
N GLU A 213 -4.00 10.20 15.55
CA GLU A 213 -4.92 11.01 16.38
C GLU A 213 -6.32 10.41 16.47
N GLU A 214 -6.73 9.63 15.46
CA GLU A 214 -7.99 8.90 15.48
C GLU A 214 -7.96 7.68 16.43
N CYS A 215 -6.78 7.15 16.74
CA CYS A 215 -6.65 5.99 17.62
C CYS A 215 -6.80 6.39 19.09
N ASP A 216 -7.68 5.69 19.82
CA ASP A 216 -7.80 5.90 21.27
C ASP A 216 -6.55 5.39 22.01
N LEU A 217 -6.05 4.21 21.60
CA LEU A 217 -4.95 3.50 22.25
C LEU A 217 -4.06 2.78 21.24
N ILE A 218 -3.24 3.55 20.52
CA ILE A 218 -2.23 3.03 19.59
C ILE A 218 -1.28 2.07 20.30
N GLN A 219 -1.19 0.83 19.79
CA GLN A 219 -0.30 -0.20 20.32
C GLN A 219 1.05 -0.24 19.60
N GLY A 220 1.08 0.18 18.34
CA GLY A 220 2.26 0.06 17.50
C GLY A 220 1.99 0.40 16.05
N ILE A 221 3.08 0.48 15.29
CA ILE A 221 3.06 0.70 13.85
C ILE A 221 3.57 -0.56 13.15
N GLN A 222 2.79 -1.08 12.22
CA GLN A 222 3.23 -2.11 11.28
C GLN A 222 3.83 -1.41 10.07
N PHE A 223 5.12 -1.59 9.83
CA PHE A 223 5.83 -0.90 8.76
C PHE A 223 6.32 -1.92 7.73
N ILE A 224 5.85 -1.84 6.49
CA ILE A 224 6.26 -2.70 5.39
C ILE A 224 7.09 -1.84 4.43
N VAL A 225 8.35 -2.22 4.22
CA VAL A 225 9.30 -1.42 3.43
C VAL A 225 9.94 -2.26 2.34
N ASP A 226 9.97 -1.72 1.13
CA ASP A 226 10.90 -2.18 0.11
C ASP A 226 12.31 -1.73 0.50
N ASP A 227 13.12 -2.69 0.95
CA ASP A 227 14.47 -2.40 1.44
C ASP A 227 15.50 -2.15 0.33
N SER A 228 15.04 -2.25 -0.93
CA SER A 228 15.80 -1.96 -2.14
C SER A 228 15.45 -0.60 -2.75
N GLY A 229 16.40 -0.01 -3.47
CA GLY A 229 16.21 1.27 -4.16
C GLY A 229 16.01 2.47 -3.21
N GLY A 230 15.60 3.60 -3.76
CA GLY A 230 15.49 4.86 -3.02
C GLY A 230 14.42 4.87 -1.93
N PHE A 231 13.40 4.00 -2.01
CA PHE A 231 12.35 3.94 -0.99
C PHE A 231 12.87 3.48 0.37
N SER A 232 13.97 2.71 0.40
CA SER A 232 14.67 2.41 1.65
C SER A 232 15.21 3.67 2.36
N GLY A 233 15.66 4.67 1.60
CA GLY A 233 16.11 5.96 2.11
C GLY A 233 14.95 6.80 2.65
N VAL A 234 13.84 6.83 1.91
CA VAL A 234 12.58 7.47 2.34
C VAL A 234 12.07 6.84 3.63
N ALA A 235 12.02 5.51 3.70
CA ALA A 235 11.57 4.78 4.87
C ALA A 235 12.50 4.98 6.08
N GLY A 236 13.82 4.99 5.87
CA GLY A 236 14.78 5.25 6.94
C GLY A 236 14.61 6.63 7.56
N GLU A 237 14.42 7.66 6.73
CA GLU A 237 14.14 9.02 7.18
C GLU A 237 12.75 9.11 7.86
N PHE A 238 11.73 8.45 7.29
CA PHE A 238 10.40 8.46 7.88
C PHE A 238 10.36 7.78 9.25
N LEU A 239 11.06 6.65 9.41
CA LEU A 239 11.19 5.96 10.69
C LEU A 239 11.93 6.80 11.75
N GLU A 240 12.94 7.56 11.35
CA GLU A 240 13.62 8.51 12.25
C GLU A 240 12.65 9.58 12.75
N ASN A 241 11.86 10.17 11.84
CA ASN A 241 10.81 11.13 12.21
C ASN A 241 9.75 10.51 13.14
N ILE A 242 9.35 9.26 12.90
CA ILE A 242 8.43 8.52 13.78
C ILE A 242 9.05 8.30 15.16
N ALA A 243 10.33 7.93 15.23
CA ALA A 243 11.03 7.71 16.49
C ALA A 243 11.15 9.01 17.31
N ASP A 244 11.34 10.15 16.64
CA ASP A 244 11.44 11.47 17.29
C ASP A 244 10.07 12.00 17.78
N GLU A 245 9.02 11.89 16.97
CA GLU A 245 7.68 12.42 17.30
C GLU A 245 6.88 11.45 18.20
N TYR A 246 7.02 10.14 17.98
CA TYR A 246 6.21 9.09 18.60
C TYR A 246 7.05 8.06 19.38
N THR A 247 7.93 8.55 20.25
CA THR A 247 8.92 7.76 21.04
C THR A 247 8.39 6.51 21.77
N ASN A 248 7.11 6.48 22.16
CA ASN A 248 6.51 5.38 22.92
C ASN A 248 5.81 4.34 22.04
N ILE A 249 5.73 4.55 20.73
CA ILE A 249 5.02 3.66 19.80
C ILE A 249 6.02 2.68 19.19
N PRO A 250 5.94 1.37 19.49
CA PRO A 250 6.85 0.39 18.91
C PRO A 250 6.56 0.19 17.43
N VAL A 251 7.63 0.05 16.63
CA VAL A 251 7.55 -0.26 15.21
C VAL A 251 7.93 -1.72 14.96
N LEU A 252 7.03 -2.47 14.32
CA LEU A 252 7.28 -3.80 13.75
C LEU A 252 7.54 -3.64 12.25
N LEU A 253 8.78 -3.89 11.84
CA LEU A 253 9.23 -3.68 10.48
C LEU A 253 9.26 -4.99 9.68
N TYR A 254 8.60 -5.01 8.53
CA TYR A 254 8.68 -6.07 7.52
C TYR A 254 9.54 -5.57 6.36
N SER A 255 10.74 -6.14 6.24
CA SER A 255 11.68 -5.81 5.16
C SER A 255 11.36 -6.70 3.97
N VAL A 256 10.83 -6.13 2.89
CA VAL A 256 10.42 -6.88 1.70
C VAL A 256 11.34 -6.57 0.52
N ARG A 257 11.53 -7.56 -0.35
CA ARG A 257 12.38 -7.40 -1.53
C ARG A 257 11.83 -8.13 -2.74
N SER A 258 11.75 -7.42 -3.87
CA SER A 258 11.31 -8.03 -5.13
C SER A 258 12.30 -9.11 -5.59
N PRO A 259 11.83 -10.31 -5.99
CA PRO A 259 12.68 -11.36 -6.56
C PRO A 259 13.56 -10.89 -7.73
N ALA A 260 13.06 -9.96 -8.55
CA ALA A 260 13.77 -9.42 -9.70
C ALA A 260 15.09 -8.75 -9.32
N SER A 261 15.16 -8.11 -8.14
CA SER A 261 16.39 -7.48 -7.63
C SER A 261 17.55 -8.45 -7.39
N SER A 262 17.25 -9.76 -7.27
CA SER A 262 18.25 -10.81 -7.08
C SER A 262 18.87 -11.32 -8.38
N LEU A 263 18.18 -11.16 -9.52
CA LEU A 263 18.51 -11.81 -10.80
C LEU A 263 19.47 -10.98 -11.68
N ASP A 264 19.65 -9.68 -11.40
CA ASP A 264 20.17 -8.74 -12.41
C ASP A 264 21.64 -8.29 -12.30
N SER A 265 22.45 -8.78 -11.34
CA SER A 265 23.83 -8.26 -11.25
C SER A 265 24.79 -8.95 -12.23
N LYS A 266 24.94 -8.37 -13.44
CA LYS A 266 25.99 -8.77 -14.41
C LYS A 266 27.35 -8.12 -14.14
N SER A 267 27.41 -7.03 -13.35
CA SER A 267 28.64 -6.25 -13.09
C SER A 267 29.05 -6.23 -11.61
N ARG A 268 30.34 -6.47 -11.34
CA ARG A 268 30.94 -6.38 -9.99
C ARG A 268 30.69 -5.05 -9.30
N LYS A 269 30.66 -3.94 -10.05
CA LYS A 269 30.39 -2.60 -9.48
C LYS A 269 28.97 -2.52 -8.91
N GLN A 270 27.98 -3.05 -9.64
CA GLN A 270 26.59 -3.07 -9.21
C GLN A 270 26.40 -3.95 -7.97
N THR A 271 27.08 -5.10 -7.90
CA THR A 271 27.07 -5.95 -6.70
C THR A 271 27.62 -5.22 -5.47
N ILE A 272 28.75 -4.50 -5.61
CA ILE A 272 29.32 -3.73 -4.49
C ILE A 272 28.37 -2.62 -4.06
N SER A 273 27.80 -1.88 -5.02
CA SER A 273 26.83 -0.80 -4.73
C SER A 273 25.61 -1.34 -3.98
N ARG A 274 25.06 -2.47 -4.42
CA ARG A 274 23.91 -3.13 -3.79
C ARG A 274 24.23 -3.63 -2.39
N ASN A 275 25.39 -4.26 -2.18
CA ASN A 275 25.79 -4.70 -0.84
C ASN A 275 25.97 -3.52 0.12
N LEU A 276 26.48 -2.39 -0.38
CA LEU A 276 26.61 -1.16 0.41
C LEU A 276 25.24 -0.56 0.72
N HIS A 277 24.34 -0.52 -0.27
CA HIS A 277 22.95 -0.12 -0.09
C HIS A 277 22.26 -0.97 0.98
N ASP A 278 22.33 -2.29 0.86
CA ASP A 278 21.71 -3.24 1.79
C ASP A 278 22.23 -3.04 3.22
N ALA A 279 23.55 -2.84 3.39
CA ALA A 279 24.15 -2.60 4.69
C ALA A 279 23.70 -1.26 5.31
N VAL A 280 23.64 -0.19 4.52
CA VAL A 280 23.18 1.13 4.97
C VAL A 280 21.69 1.10 5.30
N SER A 281 20.87 0.56 4.40
CA SER A 281 19.43 0.37 4.55
C SER A 281 19.13 -0.42 5.83
N PHE A 282 19.71 -1.61 5.99
CA PHE A 282 19.52 -2.43 7.18
C PHE A 282 19.98 -1.72 8.46
N SER A 283 21.14 -1.06 8.45
CA SER A 283 21.65 -0.34 9.63
C SER A 283 20.71 0.79 10.07
N ARG A 284 20.13 1.52 9.11
CA ARG A 284 19.22 2.64 9.42
C ARG A 284 17.85 2.14 9.86
N LEU A 285 17.27 1.21 9.10
CA LEU A 285 15.96 0.62 9.42
C LEU A 285 15.94 -0.13 10.76
N SER A 286 17.01 -0.88 11.08
CA SER A 286 17.12 -1.62 12.34
C SER A 286 17.27 -0.72 13.58
N THR A 287 17.78 0.51 13.40
CA THR A 287 17.99 1.44 14.52
C THR A 287 16.66 1.92 15.11
N PHE A 288 15.65 2.11 14.26
CA PHE A 288 14.35 2.68 14.63
C PHE A 288 13.22 1.64 14.74
N SER A 289 13.51 0.36 14.50
CA SER A 289 12.54 -0.73 14.62
C SER A 289 12.77 -1.55 15.88
N LYS A 290 11.68 -2.00 16.51
CA LYS A 290 11.76 -2.86 17.70
C LYS A 290 11.99 -4.31 17.32
N LEU A 291 11.42 -4.73 16.20
CA LEU A 291 11.57 -6.04 15.60
C LEU A 291 11.58 -5.87 14.08
N ILE A 292 12.53 -6.53 13.42
CA ILE A 292 12.60 -6.62 11.97
C ILE A 292 12.33 -8.06 11.53
N VAL A 293 11.40 -8.22 10.59
CA VAL A 293 11.03 -9.49 9.99
C VAL A 293 11.38 -9.40 8.49
N PRO A 294 12.51 -10.00 8.07
CA PRO A 294 12.84 -10.05 6.65
C PRO A 294 11.88 -11.02 5.94
N VAL A 295 11.23 -10.54 4.89
CA VAL A 295 10.28 -11.27 4.05
C VAL A 295 10.77 -11.21 2.61
N GLY A 296 11.31 -12.32 2.13
CA GLY A 296 11.79 -12.43 0.77
C GLY A 296 12.14 -13.86 0.46
N LEU A 297 12.34 -14.15 -0.82
CA LEU A 297 12.87 -15.45 -1.19
C LEU A 297 14.22 -15.62 -0.47
N PRO A 298 14.42 -16.72 0.29
CA PRO A 298 15.75 -17.04 0.74
C PRO A 298 16.58 -17.16 -0.53
N SER A 299 17.67 -16.40 -0.62
CA SER A 299 18.73 -16.74 -1.54
C SER A 299 19.15 -18.17 -1.17
N LEU A 300 18.64 -19.16 -1.89
CA LEU A 300 18.91 -20.58 -1.66
C LEU A 300 20.34 -20.96 -2.11
N GLY A 301 21.25 -19.98 -2.10
CA GLY A 301 22.68 -20.12 -2.25
C GLY A 301 23.36 -19.32 -1.14
N GLU A 302 23.98 -20.03 -0.20
CA GLU A 302 25.03 -19.53 0.69
C GLU A 302 24.64 -18.66 1.92
N MET A 303 23.65 -19.07 2.71
CA MET A 303 23.81 -18.88 4.18
C MET A 303 24.52 -20.09 4.78
N LYS A 304 25.85 -20.16 4.57
CA LYS A 304 26.75 -20.81 5.52
C LYS A 304 27.03 -19.82 6.65
N VAL A 305 26.05 -19.61 7.52
CA VAL A 305 26.28 -19.02 8.84
C VAL A 305 25.69 -20.01 9.84
N GLY A 306 26.57 -20.53 10.69
CA GLY A 306 26.31 -21.69 11.54
C GLY A 306 25.13 -21.48 12.49
N CYS A 307 24.00 -22.08 12.15
CA CYS A 307 23.09 -22.59 13.16
C CYS A 307 23.70 -23.86 13.74
N LEU A 308 24.40 -23.71 14.88
CA LEU A 308 24.45 -24.77 15.88
C LEU A 308 23.00 -25.21 16.13
N GLY A 309 22.74 -26.47 15.81
CA GLY A 309 21.41 -27.05 15.93
C GLY A 309 20.91 -27.00 17.37
N ILE A 310 19.60 -26.82 17.48
CA ILE A 310 18.84 -27.39 18.59
C ILE A 310 17.70 -28.15 17.93
N SER A 311 17.88 -29.47 17.89
CA SER A 311 16.79 -30.43 17.72
C SER A 311 15.80 -30.27 18.87
N VAL A 312 14.51 -30.29 18.55
CA VAL A 312 13.56 -31.33 19.01
C VAL A 312 12.61 -31.62 17.86
#